data_AF-A0A8J4U086-F1
#
_entry.id   AF-A0A8J4U086-F1
#
_cell.length_a   1.000
_cell.length_b   1.000
_cell.length_c   1.000
_cell.angle_alpha   90.00
_cell.angle_beta   90.00
_cell.angle_gamma   90.00
#
_symmetry.space_group_name_H-M   'P 1'
#
loop_
_entity.id
_entity.type
_entity.pdbx_description
1 polymer ?
#
loop_
_entity_poly.entity_id
_entity_poly.type
_entity_poly.pdbx_seq_one_letter_code
_entity_poly.pdbx_strand_id
1 'polypeptide(L)'
;WRCFLRLRFLPRVTCNPVLNPREPHPLPLCSCAPRAAMVNVPKTRRTYCKKCKKHQPHKVTQYKKGKDSLYAQGKRRYDRKQSGYGGQTKPIFRKKAKTTKKIVLRLECVEPNCRSKRMLAIKRCKHFELGGDKKRK
;
A
#
# COMPACT_ATOMS: atom_id res chain seq x y z
N TRP A 1 -20.25 55.54 -40.24
CA TRP A 1 -21.67 55.92 -40.32
C TRP A 1 -22.51 54.70 -39.93
N ARG A 2 -23.17 54.76 -38.76
CA ARG A 2 -24.62 54.59 -38.61
C ARG A 2 -25.17 53.41 -39.40
N CYS A 3 -25.49 52.29 -38.77
CA CYS A 3 -26.79 51.97 -38.15
C CYS A 3 -26.90 50.44 -38.31
N PHE A 4 -27.60 49.60 -37.57
CA PHE A 4 -28.60 49.67 -36.51
C PHE A 4 -28.65 48.20 -36.01
N LEU A 5 -28.55 47.96 -34.71
CA LEU A 5 -29.70 47.56 -33.92
C LEU A 5 -30.53 46.39 -34.53
N ARG A 6 -30.27 45.16 -34.09
CA ARG A 6 -31.37 44.25 -33.74
C ARG A 6 -30.93 43.18 -32.74
N LEU A 7 -31.07 43.52 -31.46
CA LEU A 7 -31.45 42.54 -30.46
C LEU A 7 -32.72 41.85 -30.95
N ARG A 8 -32.69 40.53 -31.12
CA ARG A 8 -33.88 39.69 -30.99
C ARG A 8 -33.73 38.84 -29.75
N PHE A 9 -34.54 39.24 -28.77
CA PHE A 9 -34.94 38.52 -27.59
C PHE A 9 -35.85 37.34 -27.98
N LEU A 10 -35.95 36.37 -27.04
CA LEU A 10 -36.89 35.23 -26.94
C LEU A 10 -36.31 33.85 -27.30
N PRO A 11 -36.73 32.77 -26.60
CA PRO A 11 -37.02 32.68 -25.17
C PRO A 11 -36.18 31.58 -24.51
N ARG A 12 -36.00 31.74 -23.20
CA ARG A 12 -35.40 30.76 -22.29
C ARG A 12 -36.24 29.49 -22.31
N VAL A 13 -35.82 28.49 -23.07
CA VAL A 13 -36.44 27.17 -23.07
C VAL A 13 -36.09 26.52 -21.74
N THR A 14 -37.02 26.54 -20.80
CA THR A 14 -36.97 25.72 -19.60
C THR A 14 -37.33 24.30 -20.01
N CYS A 15 -36.33 23.54 -20.49
CA CYS A 15 -36.44 22.09 -20.55
C CYS A 15 -36.12 21.56 -19.16
N ASN A 16 -37.17 21.26 -18.40
CA ASN A 16 -37.12 20.35 -17.27
C ASN A 16 -37.19 18.92 -17.83
N PRO A 17 -36.15 18.09 -17.70
CA PRO A 17 -36.32 16.65 -17.77
C PRO A 17 -36.57 16.11 -16.35
N VAL A 18 -37.85 15.91 -16.03
CA VAL A 18 -38.24 14.83 -15.12
C VAL A 18 -37.90 13.53 -15.84
N LEU A 19 -37.10 12.67 -15.20
CA LEU A 19 -37.31 11.22 -15.08
C LEU A 19 -36.03 10.56 -14.56
N ASN A 20 -36.12 10.09 -13.32
CA ASN A 20 -35.16 9.24 -12.63
C ASN A 20 -34.75 8.03 -13.48
N PRO A 21 -33.44 7.76 -13.65
CA PRO A 21 -32.96 6.45 -14.02
C PRO A 21 -32.36 5.75 -12.79
N ARG A 22 -33.15 4.83 -12.23
CA ARG A 22 -32.75 3.53 -11.68
C ARG A 22 -31.70 3.52 -10.56
N GLU A 23 -32.22 3.31 -9.35
CA GLU A 23 -31.72 2.37 -8.34
C GLU A 23 -30.56 1.48 -8.81
N PRO A 24 -29.37 1.53 -8.18
CA PRO A 24 -28.34 0.53 -8.39
C PRO A 24 -28.80 -0.78 -7.75
N HIS A 25 -29.37 -1.68 -8.56
CA HIS A 25 -29.56 -3.07 -8.18
C HIS A 25 -28.26 -3.62 -7.59
N PRO A 26 -28.31 -4.34 -6.45
CA PRO A 26 -27.13 -4.99 -5.92
C PRO A 26 -26.66 -6.01 -6.94
N LEU A 27 -25.49 -5.75 -7.55
CA LEU A 27 -24.83 -6.73 -8.40
C LEU A 27 -24.73 -8.03 -7.60
N PRO A 28 -25.08 -9.19 -8.19
CA PRO A 28 -24.90 -10.46 -7.53
C PRO A 28 -23.42 -10.55 -7.20
N LEU A 29 -23.12 -10.70 -5.90
CA LEU A 29 -21.79 -11.01 -5.41
C LEU A 29 -21.31 -12.22 -6.18
N CYS A 30 -20.53 -11.96 -7.24
CA CYS A 30 -19.90 -12.98 -8.03
C CYS A 30 -18.94 -13.69 -7.08
N SER A 31 -19.38 -14.84 -6.58
CA SER A 31 -18.80 -15.61 -5.48
C SER A 31 -17.54 -16.37 -5.90
N CYS A 32 -16.87 -15.94 -6.98
CA CYS A 32 -15.57 -16.44 -7.39
C CYS A 32 -14.43 -15.68 -6.69
N ALA A 33 -14.54 -15.45 -5.36
CA ALA A 33 -13.37 -15.10 -4.59
C ALA A 33 -12.48 -16.36 -4.52
N PRO A 34 -11.27 -16.38 -5.12
CA PRO A 34 -10.35 -17.48 -4.89
C PRO A 34 -10.14 -17.57 -3.39
N ARG A 35 -10.41 -18.75 -2.78
CA ARG A 35 -10.16 -19.01 -1.36
C ARG A 35 -8.79 -18.45 -1.05
N ALA A 36 -8.74 -17.39 -0.25
CA ALA A 36 -7.49 -16.71 0.04
C ALA A 36 -6.56 -17.74 0.66
N ALA A 37 -5.55 -18.18 -0.10
CA ALA A 37 -4.57 -19.12 0.40
C ALA A 37 -3.86 -18.45 1.58
N MET A 38 -4.24 -18.85 2.80
CA MET A 38 -3.66 -18.35 4.03
C MET A 38 -2.19 -18.76 4.05
N VAL A 39 -1.28 -17.77 4.04
CA VAL A 39 0.15 -18.03 4.08
C VAL A 39 0.60 -18.04 5.54
N ASN A 40 0.92 -19.23 6.03
CA ASN A 40 1.45 -19.46 7.36
C ASN A 40 2.97 -19.66 7.31
N VAL A 41 3.72 -18.87 8.08
CA VAL A 41 5.18 -19.00 8.24
C VAL A 41 5.50 -19.34 9.69
N PRO A 42 6.37 -20.33 9.97
CA PRO A 42 6.73 -20.67 11.34
C PRO A 42 7.54 -19.56 12.01
N LYS A 43 7.36 -19.40 13.34
CA LYS A 43 8.10 -18.44 14.17
C LYS A 43 9.60 -18.78 14.29
N THR A 44 9.97 -20.04 14.08
CA THR A 44 11.35 -20.52 14.10
C THR A 44 11.66 -21.29 12.81
N ARG A 45 12.85 -21.06 12.24
CA ARG A 45 13.31 -21.79 11.05
C ARG A 45 14.82 -22.02 11.11
N ARG A 46 15.29 -23.23 10.83
CA ARG A 46 16.73 -23.51 10.67
C ARG A 46 17.17 -23.01 9.30
N THR A 47 18.10 -22.06 9.27
CA THR A 47 18.62 -21.48 8.02
C THR A 47 20.10 -21.19 8.15
N TYR A 48 20.79 -21.07 7.01
CA TYR A 48 22.19 -20.67 6.98
C TYR A 48 22.40 -19.26 7.54
N CYS A 49 23.32 -19.13 8.51
CA CYS A 49 23.78 -17.85 9.06
C CYS A 49 25.09 -17.43 8.38
N LYS A 50 25.14 -16.22 7.82
CA LYS A 50 26.34 -15.70 7.14
C LYS A 50 27.53 -15.47 8.08
N LYS A 51 27.28 -15.04 9.32
CA LYS A 51 28.34 -14.77 10.30
C LYS A 51 28.92 -16.06 10.89
N CYS A 52 28.06 -16.98 11.29
CA CYS A 52 28.50 -18.25 11.89
C CYS A 52 28.94 -19.29 10.86
N LYS A 53 28.63 -19.08 9.57
CA LYS A 53 28.85 -20.02 8.46
C LYS A 53 28.26 -21.42 8.69
N LYS A 54 27.25 -21.54 9.55
CA LYS A 54 26.55 -22.78 9.90
C LYS A 54 25.04 -22.58 9.88
N HIS A 55 24.29 -23.68 9.74
CA HIS A 55 22.83 -23.66 9.84
C HIS A 55 22.39 -23.59 11.30
N GLN A 56 21.75 -22.49 11.67
CA GLN A 56 21.28 -22.24 13.03
C GLN A 56 19.76 -22.01 13.05
N PRO A 57 19.09 -22.26 14.18
CA PRO A 57 17.72 -21.81 14.36
C PRO A 57 17.68 -20.28 14.36
N HIS A 58 16.78 -19.72 13.56
CA HIS A 58 16.52 -18.28 13.51
C HIS A 58 15.10 -18.01 14.01
N LYS A 59 14.95 -16.95 14.82
CA LYS A 59 13.65 -16.36 15.14
C LYS A 59 13.19 -15.54 13.95
N VAL A 60 11.97 -15.79 13.50
CA VAL A 60 11.33 -15.14 12.36
C VAL A 60 10.37 -14.09 12.89
N THR A 61 10.53 -12.85 12.48
CA THR A 61 9.59 -11.75 12.78
C THR A 61 9.21 -11.02 11.50
N GLN A 62 8.06 -10.34 11.51
CA GLN A 62 7.68 -9.47 10.40
C GLN A 62 8.46 -8.15 10.49
N TYR A 63 9.03 -7.72 9.35
CA TYR A 63 9.62 -6.39 9.27
C TYR A 63 8.52 -5.32 9.22
N LYS A 64 8.63 -4.33 10.11
CA LYS A 64 7.85 -3.09 10.08
C LYS A 64 8.79 -1.95 9.71
N LYS A 65 8.36 -1.07 8.80
CA LYS A 65 9.09 0.16 8.48
C LYS A 65 9.09 1.03 9.74
N GLY A 66 10.26 1.57 10.11
CA GLY A 66 10.36 2.56 11.18
C GLY A 66 9.77 3.92 10.78
N LYS A 67 9.68 4.83 11.74
CA LYS A 67 9.37 6.25 11.50
C LYS A 67 10.49 6.86 10.66
N ASP A 68 10.13 7.71 9.71
CA ASP A 68 11.10 8.41 8.87
C ASP A 68 11.82 9.51 9.70
N SER A 69 13.15 9.63 9.54
CA SER A 69 13.97 10.61 10.26
C SER A 69 13.82 12.02 9.66
N LEU A 70 13.70 13.04 10.52
CA LEU A 70 13.60 14.44 10.12
C LEU A 70 14.93 15.01 9.61
N TYR A 71 16.05 14.52 10.13
CA TYR A 71 17.39 15.03 9.83
C TYR A 71 18.01 14.40 8.57
N ALA A 72 17.32 13.45 7.95
CA ALA A 72 17.75 12.87 6.67
C ALA A 72 17.90 13.99 5.62
N GLN A 73 18.96 13.93 4.81
CA GLN A 73 19.28 14.96 3.81
C GLN A 73 18.09 15.28 2.88
N GLY A 74 17.36 14.25 2.44
CA GLY A 74 16.19 14.40 1.58
C GLY A 74 15.03 15.14 2.27
N LYS A 75 14.80 14.88 3.56
CA LYS A 75 13.77 15.56 4.34
C LYS A 75 14.14 17.00 4.63
N ARG A 76 15.39 17.27 5.05
CA ARG A 76 15.91 18.65 5.21
C ARG A 76 15.76 19.49 3.95
N ARG A 77 16.11 18.91 2.78
CA ARG A 77 15.94 19.56 1.48
C ARG A 77 14.46 19.81 1.16
N TYR A 78 13.59 18.85 1.44
CA TYR A 78 12.16 18.95 1.20
C TYR A 78 11.53 20.07 2.05
N ASP A 79 11.86 20.12 3.34
CA ASP A 79 11.30 21.11 4.27
C ASP A 79 11.74 22.53 3.92
N ARG A 80 13.01 22.73 3.56
CA ARG A 80 13.51 24.00 3.03
C ARG A 80 12.87 24.39 1.68
N LYS A 81 12.51 23.42 0.85
CA LYS A 81 11.82 23.69 -0.41
C LYS A 81 10.35 24.06 -0.17
N GLN A 82 9.74 23.48 0.85
CA GLN A 82 8.32 23.66 1.16
C GLN A 82 8.03 24.96 1.91
N SER A 83 9.01 25.55 2.59
CA SER A 83 8.84 26.82 3.30
C SER A 83 8.61 28.00 2.34
N GLY A 84 7.78 28.95 2.76
CA GLY A 84 7.42 30.14 1.98
C GLY A 84 6.10 29.99 1.24
N TYR A 85 5.87 30.85 0.25
CA TYR A 85 4.69 30.81 -0.61
C TYR A 85 4.93 29.88 -1.82
N GLY A 86 3.86 29.29 -2.36
CA GLY A 86 3.95 28.41 -3.54
C GLY A 86 3.32 27.02 -3.38
N GLY A 87 2.70 26.72 -2.23
CA GLY A 87 1.92 25.50 -2.02
C GLY A 87 2.77 24.22 -2.06
N GLN A 88 2.25 23.18 -2.70
CA GLN A 88 2.88 21.85 -2.70
C GLN A 88 4.00 21.73 -3.75
N THR A 89 5.25 21.59 -3.30
CA THR A 89 6.44 21.69 -4.20
C THR A 89 6.91 20.39 -4.86
N LYS A 90 6.35 19.24 -4.48
CA LYS A 90 6.63 17.91 -5.06
C LYS A 90 5.35 17.13 -5.29
N PRO A 91 5.29 16.28 -6.33
CA PRO A 91 4.07 15.54 -6.67
C PRO A 91 3.69 14.51 -5.60
N ILE A 92 2.40 14.46 -5.27
CA ILE A 92 1.81 13.42 -4.42
C ILE A 92 1.24 12.34 -5.33
N PHE A 93 1.69 11.10 -5.15
CA PHE A 93 1.19 9.98 -5.95
C PHE A 93 -0.21 9.53 -5.50
N ARG A 94 -1.24 9.88 -6.29
CA ARG A 94 -2.66 9.59 -5.98
C ARG A 94 -3.16 8.24 -6.52
N LYS A 95 -2.72 7.80 -7.71
CA LYS A 95 -3.27 6.62 -8.41
C LYS A 95 -2.57 5.31 -8.01
N LYS A 96 -2.81 4.81 -6.79
CA LYS A 96 -2.22 3.55 -6.30
C LYS A 96 -2.99 2.32 -6.80
N ALA A 97 -2.40 1.59 -7.74
CA ALA A 97 -3.00 0.35 -8.27
C ALA A 97 -2.75 -0.90 -7.40
N LYS A 98 -1.63 -0.97 -6.66
CA LYS A 98 -1.27 -2.17 -5.89
C LYS A 98 -1.91 -2.13 -4.50
N THR A 99 -2.73 -3.13 -4.19
CA THR A 99 -3.42 -3.27 -2.90
C THR A 99 -2.56 -3.94 -1.82
N THR A 100 -1.69 -4.87 -2.19
CA THR A 100 -0.84 -5.63 -1.27
C THR A 100 0.63 -5.24 -1.34
N LYS A 101 1.38 -5.49 -0.26
CA LYS A 101 2.82 -5.25 -0.15
C LYS A 101 3.59 -6.58 -0.21
N LYS A 102 4.88 -6.52 -0.52
CA LYS A 102 5.77 -7.67 -0.30
C LYS A 102 6.07 -7.74 1.20
N ILE A 103 5.89 -8.92 1.78
CA ILE A 103 6.17 -9.14 3.19
C ILE A 103 7.64 -9.49 3.32
N VAL A 104 8.35 -8.76 4.18
CA VAL A 104 9.76 -9.02 4.47
C VAL A 104 9.85 -9.61 5.87
N LEU A 105 10.51 -10.75 5.97
CA LEU A 105 10.81 -11.42 7.22
C LEU A 105 12.17 -10.95 7.73
N ARG A 106 12.28 -10.69 9.03
CA ARG A 106 13.55 -10.51 9.73
C ARG A 106 13.89 -11.84 10.39
N LEU A 107 14.98 -12.44 9.95
CA LEU A 107 15.54 -13.67 10.52
C LEU A 107 16.66 -13.26 11.48
N GLU A 108 16.47 -13.51 12.76
CA GLU A 108 17.47 -13.25 13.81
C GLU A 108 18.06 -14.57 14.28
N CYS A 109 19.40 -14.68 14.23
CA CYS A 109 20.09 -15.86 14.72
C CYS A 109 19.91 -15.98 16.25
N VAL A 110 19.56 -17.18 16.74
CA VAL A 110 19.37 -17.44 18.18
C VAL A 110 20.69 -17.48 18.94
N GLU A 111 21.79 -17.81 18.25
CA GLU A 111 23.13 -17.89 18.85
C GLU A 111 23.50 -16.57 19.56
N PRO A 112 23.80 -16.60 20.87
CA PRO A 112 23.98 -15.40 21.70
C PRO A 112 25.13 -14.52 21.21
N ASN A 113 26.19 -15.14 20.67
CA ASN A 113 27.38 -14.45 20.18
C ASN A 113 27.19 -13.76 18.82
N CYS A 114 26.14 -14.12 18.08
CA CYS A 114 25.97 -13.69 16.69
C CYS A 114 24.90 -12.61 16.52
N ARG A 115 23.68 -12.89 17.04
CA ARG A 115 22.44 -12.08 16.93
C ARG A 115 22.24 -11.38 15.58
N SER A 116 22.77 -11.97 14.51
CA SER A 116 22.77 -11.33 13.19
C SER A 116 21.38 -11.37 12.59
N LYS A 117 21.02 -10.29 11.90
CA LYS A 117 19.69 -10.10 11.31
C LYS A 117 19.81 -10.15 9.80
N ARG A 118 18.99 -10.99 9.16
CA ARG A 118 18.88 -11.09 7.71
C ARG A 118 17.45 -10.79 7.26
N MET A 119 17.29 -9.98 6.23
CA MET A 119 15.99 -9.70 5.63
C MET A 119 15.71 -10.67 4.48
N LEU A 120 14.52 -11.26 4.46
CA LEU A 120 14.07 -12.16 3.39
C LEU A 120 12.70 -11.71 2.89
N ALA A 121 12.61 -11.32 1.62
CA ALA A 121 11.36 -10.91 1.00
C ALA A 121 10.61 -12.13 0.44
N ILE A 122 9.33 -12.24 0.77
CA ILE A 122 8.40 -13.22 0.18
C ILE A 122 7.61 -12.54 -0.95
N LYS A 123 6.95 -13.35 -1.79
CA LYS A 123 5.92 -12.89 -2.74
C LYS A 123 4.81 -12.11 -2.01
N ARG A 124 4.01 -11.35 -2.76
CA ARG A 124 2.91 -10.56 -2.20
C ARG A 124 1.78 -11.50 -1.75
N CYS A 125 1.25 -11.29 -0.56
CA CYS A 125 0.15 -12.05 0.02
C CYS A 125 -0.92 -11.08 0.54
N LYS A 126 -2.20 -11.46 0.52
CA LYS A 126 -3.29 -10.67 1.10
C LYS A 126 -3.36 -10.85 2.61
N HIS A 127 -3.33 -12.10 3.06
CA HIS A 127 -3.33 -12.49 4.47
C HIS A 127 -2.02 -13.20 4.80
N PHE A 128 -1.45 -12.87 5.96
CA PHE A 128 -0.19 -13.44 6.44
C PHE A 128 -0.26 -13.67 7.93
N GLU A 129 0.06 -14.90 8.33
CA GLU A 129 0.03 -15.33 9.71
C GLU A 129 1.39 -15.89 10.10
N LEU A 130 1.82 -15.59 11.32
CA LEU A 130 3.10 -16.00 11.84
C LEU A 130 2.89 -17.02 12.96
N GLY A 131 3.13 -18.30 12.64
CA GLY A 131 2.97 -19.44 13.55
C GLY A 131 1.51 -19.73 13.87
N GLY A 132 0.63 -19.70 12.87
CA GLY A 132 -0.74 -20.20 12.99
C GLY A 132 -0.79 -21.72 13.07
N ASP A 133 -1.96 -22.27 13.39
CA ASP A 133 -2.16 -23.71 13.53
C ASP A 133 -1.91 -24.44 12.21
N LYS A 134 -1.30 -25.62 12.33
CA LYS A 134 -1.08 -26.49 11.16
C LYS A 134 -2.42 -27.12 10.80
N LYS A 135 -2.80 -26.99 9.53
CA LYS A 135 -3.99 -27.69 9.02
C LYS A 135 -3.75 -29.20 9.11
N ARG A 136 -4.65 -29.92 9.80
CA ARG A 136 -4.68 -31.38 9.83
C ARG A 136 -5.18 -31.89 8.47
N LYS A 137 -4.65 -33.04 8.02
CA LYS A 137 -5.09 -33.72 6.80
C LYS A 137 -6.33 -34.55 7.08
#